data_AF-A0A853IB10-F1
#
_entry.id   AF-A0A853IB10-F1
#
_cell.length_a   1.000
_cell.length_b   1.000
_cell.length_c   1.000
_cell.angle_alpha   90.00
_cell.angle_beta   90.00
_cell.angle_gamma   90.00
#
_symmetry.space_group_name_H-M   'P 1'
#
loop_
_entity.id
_entity.type
_entity.pdbx_description
1 polymer ?
#
loop_
_entity_poly.entity_id
_entity_poly.type
_entity_poly.pdbx_seq_one_letter_code
_entity_poly.pdbx_strand_id
1 'polypeptide(L)' 'ENGRPEYWVGAHVKGHNSHSLGVCLVGRDQFTDAQLDSLDKVIIDWHIKYPDAEVVGHCDLDSGKNCPNFNIKRWMRIIQ' A
#
# COMPACT_ATOMS: atom_id res chain seq x y z
N GLU A 1 -5.26 11.35 -2.94
CA GLU A 1 -6.27 11.97 -2.05
C GLU A 1 -6.28 11.22 -0.72
N ASN A 2 -6.67 11.88 0.37
CA ASN A 2 -6.81 11.22 1.67
C ASN A 2 -8.20 10.59 1.82
N GLY A 3 -8.23 9.31 2.20
CA GLY A 3 -9.45 8.59 2.54
C GLY A 3 -9.80 8.72 4.02
N ARG A 4 -9.98 7.58 4.69
CA ARG A 4 -10.19 7.55 6.15
C ARG A 4 -8.94 8.06 6.89
N PRO A 5 -9.09 8.74 8.04
CA PRO A 5 -7.97 9.11 8.90
C PRO A 5 -7.18 7.88 9.38
N GLU A 6 -5.87 8.03 9.59
CA GLU A 6 -4.97 6.93 10.01
C GLU A 6 -5.41 6.23 11.31
N TYR A 7 -6.07 6.94 12.22
CA TYR A 7 -6.52 6.40 13.51
C TYR A 7 -7.88 5.67 13.45
N TRP A 8 -8.51 5.58 12.27
CA TRP A 8 -9.76 4.86 12.07
C TRP A 8 -9.52 3.47 11.46
N VAL A 9 -10.24 2.48 11.98
CA VAL A 9 -10.23 1.13 11.42
C VAL A 9 -10.76 1.15 9.98
N GLY A 10 -9.95 0.60 9.07
CA GLY A 10 -10.22 0.53 7.64
C GLY A 10 -11.21 -0.58 7.25
N ALA A 11 -11.33 -0.79 5.93
CA ALA A 11 -12.11 -1.89 5.35
C ALA A 11 -11.48 -2.37 4.02
N HIS A 12 -10.15 -2.38 3.96
CA HIS A 12 -9.35 -2.66 2.75
C HIS A 12 -8.87 -4.12 2.65
N VAL A 13 -8.56 -4.79 3.77
CA VAL A 13 -8.12 -6.20 3.81
C VAL A 13 -8.79 -6.91 4.99
N LYS A 14 -9.64 -7.90 4.69
CA LYS A 14 -10.34 -8.67 5.73
C LYS A 14 -9.32 -9.35 6.65
N GLY A 15 -9.51 -9.21 7.97
CA GLY A 15 -8.58 -9.76 8.97
C GLY A 15 -7.41 -8.83 9.34
N HIS A 16 -7.11 -7.81 8.52
CA HIS A 16 -5.96 -6.91 8.71
C HIS A 16 -6.33 -5.43 8.92
N ASN A 17 -7.61 -5.08 8.79
CA ASN A 17 -8.10 -3.69 8.86
C ASN A 17 -7.78 -2.94 10.18
N SER A 18 -7.61 -3.65 11.30
CA SER A 18 -7.43 -3.05 12.63
C SER A 18 -5.98 -2.67 12.95
N HIS A 19 -5.01 -3.15 12.17
CA HIS A 19 -3.57 -2.98 12.43
C HIS A 19 -2.78 -2.64 11.17
N SER A 20 -3.45 -2.13 10.12
CA SER A 20 -2.79 -1.74 8.87
C SER A 20 -3.41 -0.48 8.28
N LEU A 21 -2.57 0.28 7.58
CA LEU A 21 -2.99 1.37 6.71
C LEU A 21 -3.10 0.88 5.27
N GLY A 22 -4.01 1.47 4.49
CA GLY A 22 -4.27 1.08 3.11
C GLY A 22 -4.10 2.27 2.16
N VAL A 23 -3.27 2.10 1.14
CA VAL A 23 -3.15 3.02 -0.01
C VAL A 23 -3.62 2.31 -1.27
N CYS A 24 -4.42 3.01 -2.09
CA CYS A 24 -4.98 2.47 -3.32
C CYS A 24 -4.49 3.29 -4.51
N LEU A 25 -3.87 2.62 -5.48
CA LEU A 25 -3.63 3.20 -6.79
C LEU A 25 -4.88 3.08 -7.66
N VAL A 26 -5.36 4.19 -8.20
CA VAL A 26 -6.50 4.19 -9.11
C VAL A 26 -6.08 3.59 -10.44
N GLY A 27 -6.68 2.46 -10.80
CA GLY A 27 -6.34 1.71 -12.00
C GLY A 27 -6.33 0.21 -11.73
N ARG A 28 -5.82 -0.56 -12.69
CA ARG A 28 -5.71 -2.02 -12.56
C ARG A 28 -4.29 -2.50 -12.82
N ASP A 29 -3.76 -2.26 -14.02
CA ASP A 29 -2.52 -2.91 -14.50
C ASP A 29 -1.47 -1.94 -15.07
N GLN A 30 -1.85 -0.69 -15.33
CA GLN A 30 -0.96 0.35 -15.87
C GLN A 30 -1.06 1.58 -14.98
N PHE A 31 -0.08 1.74 -14.10
CA PHE A 31 0.05 2.92 -13.25
C PHE A 31 1.03 3.90 -13.90
N THR A 32 0.73 5.19 -13.80
CA THR A 32 1.62 6.22 -14.33
C THR A 32 2.82 6.43 -13.41
N ASP A 33 3.92 6.94 -13.95
CA ASP A 33 5.09 7.30 -13.15
C ASP A 33 4.71 8.27 -12.02
N ALA A 34 3.86 9.26 -12.30
CA ALA A 34 3.36 10.18 -11.28
C ALA A 34 2.57 9.48 -10.15
N GLN A 35 1.84 8.41 -10.46
CA GLN A 35 1.16 7.61 -9.44
C GLN A 35 2.15 6.82 -8.58
N LEU A 36 3.18 6.24 -9.20
CA LEU A 36 4.24 5.50 -8.50
C LEU A 36 5.10 6.42 -7.64
N ASP A 37 5.48 7.59 -8.14
CA ASP A 37 6.19 8.63 -7.38
C ASP A 37 5.35 9.13 -6.18
N SER A 38 4.03 9.22 -6.36
CA SER A 38 3.14 9.60 -5.26
C SER A 38 3.00 8.48 -4.24
N LEU A 39 2.96 7.22 -4.68
CA LEU A 39 2.96 6.06 -3.79
C LEU A 39 4.24 6.02 -2.97
N ASP A 40 5.41 6.21 -3.59
CA ASP A 40 6.71 6.23 -2.91
C ASP A 40 6.74 7.24 -1.76
N LYS A 41 6.34 8.49 -2.02
CA LYS A 41 6.23 9.53 -0.98
C LYS A 41 5.33 9.11 0.18
N VAL A 42 4.17 8.51 -0.12
CA VAL A 42 3.24 8.02 0.93
C VAL A 42 3.89 6.92 1.77
N ILE A 43 4.59 5.98 1.13
CA ILE A 43 5.28 4.90 1.83
C ILE A 43 6.41 5.45 2.71
N ILE A 44 7.22 6.37 2.20
CA ILE A 44 8.29 7.04 2.96
C ILE A 44 7.70 7.74 4.19
N ASP A 45 6.66 8.55 4.02
CA ASP A 45 6.02 9.30 5.12
C ASP A 45 5.46 8.36 6.20
N TRP A 46 4.83 7.25 5.80
CA TRP A 46 4.34 6.25 6.74
C TRP A 46 5.47 5.50 7.44
N HIS A 47 6.55 5.16 6.74
CA HIS A 47 7.66 4.44 7.34
C HIS A 47 8.46 5.31 8.33
N ILE A 48 8.51 6.62 8.12
CA ILE A 48 9.06 7.56 9.12
C ILE A 48 8.22 7.54 10.41
N LYS A 49 6.88 7.46 10.31
CA LYS A 49 5.99 7.42 11.47
C LYS A 49 5.92 6.05 12.13
N TYR A 50 6.01 4.98 11.33
CA TYR A 50 5.83 3.58 11.73
C TYR A 50 7.01 2.75 11.20
N PRO A 51 8.21 2.87 11.79
CA PRO A 51 9.44 2.29 11.25
C PRO A 51 9.43 0.76 11.21
N ASP A 52 8.66 0.11 12.06
CA ASP A 52 8.55 -1.35 12.11
C ASP A 52 7.46 -1.91 11.18
N ALA A 53 6.74 -1.05 10.44
CA ALA A 53 5.65 -1.49 9.58
C ALA A 53 6.17 -2.12 8.28
N GLU A 54 5.67 -3.31 7.96
CA GLU A 54 5.97 -3.97 6.69
C GLU A 54 5.15 -3.39 5.52
N VAL A 55 5.80 -3.21 4.36
CA VAL A 55 5.15 -2.78 3.12
C VAL A 55 4.83 -4.01 2.26
N VAL A 56 3.54 -4.32 2.11
CA VAL A 56 3.04 -5.52 1.43
C VAL A 56 1.91 -5.21 0.46
N GLY A 57 1.71 -6.08 -0.53
CA GLY A 57 0.52 -6.05 -1.38
C GLY A 57 -0.67 -6.72 -0.71
N HIS A 58 -1.90 -6.41 -1.14
CA HIS A 58 -3.09 -7.12 -0.66
C HIS A 58 -3.00 -8.62 -0.96
N CYS A 59 -2.46 -9.00 -2.12
CA CYS A 59 -2.21 -10.39 -2.51
C CYS A 59 -1.26 -11.15 -1.57
N ASP A 60 -0.41 -10.45 -0.82
CA ASP A 60 0.49 -11.07 0.16
C ASP A 60 -0.23 -11.45 1.46
N LEU A 61 -1.39 -10.83 1.73
CA LEU A 61 -2.21 -11.06 2.93
C LEU A 61 -3.48 -11.88 2.64
N ASP A 62 -4.01 -11.78 1.43
CA ASP A 62 -5.16 -12.56 0.94
C ASP A 62 -4.80 -13.19 -0.41
N SER A 63 -4.52 -14.50 -0.40
CA SER A 63 -4.15 -15.26 -1.59
C SER A 63 -5.26 -15.34 -2.64
N GLY A 64 -6.50 -14.97 -2.30
CA GLY A 64 -7.61 -14.86 -3.25
C GLY A 64 -7.65 -13.54 -4.02
N LYS A 65 -6.69 -12.63 -3.79
CA LYS A 65 -6.62 -11.30 -4.39
C LYS A 65 -5.32 -11.13 -5.18
N ASN A 66 -5.43 -10.39 -6.28
CA ASN A 66 -4.26 -10.04 -7.10
C ASN A 66 -3.81 -8.60 -6.88
N CYS A 67 -4.61 -7.76 -6.19
CA CYS A 67 -4.27 -6.38 -5.90
C CYS A 67 -2.93 -6.30 -5.14
N PRO A 68 -1.99 -5.42 -5.54
CA PRO A 68 -2.14 -4.30 -6.47
C PRO A 68 -1.83 -4.61 -7.94
N ASN A 69 -1.81 -5.89 -8.34
CA ASN A 69 -1.47 -6.41 -9.68
C ASN A 69 0.00 -6.20 -10.09
N PHE A 70 0.87 -5.89 -9.14
CA PHE A 70 2.32 -5.94 -9.31
C PHE A 70 3.00 -6.36 -8.00
N ASN A 71 4.27 -6.74 -8.10
CA ASN A 71 5.02 -7.21 -6.94
C ASN A 71 5.61 -6.03 -6.15
N ILE A 72 5.00 -5.72 -5.01
CA ILE A 72 5.42 -4.63 -4.11
C ILE A 72 6.86 -4.82 -3.62
N LYS A 73 7.24 -6.03 -3.19
CA LYS A 73 8.60 -6.32 -2.70
C LYS A 73 9.68 -6.13 -3.76
N ARG A 74 9.36 -6.34 -5.03
CA ARG A 74 10.27 -6.05 -6.15
C ARG A 74 10.33 -4.56 -6.44
N TRP A 75 9.21 -3.87 -6.42
CA TRP A 75 9.15 -2.42 -6.65
C TRP A 75 9.90 -1.65 -5.56
N MET A 76 9.75 -2.00 -4.28
CA MET A 76 10.48 -1.37 -3.17
C MET A 76 12.00 -1.46 -3.32
N ARG A 77 12.54 -2.53 -3.93
CA ARG A 77 13.99 -2.68 -4.17
C ARG A 77 14.53 -1.79 -5.29
N ILE A 78 13.67 -1.21 -6.12
CA ILE A 78 14.06 -0.33 -7.23
C ILE A 78 14.10 1.12 -6.78
N ILE A 79 13.28 1.49 -5.78
CA ILE A 79 13.10 2.86 -5.30
C ILE A 79 13.89 3.17 -4.02
N GLN A 80 14.43 2.15 -3.33
CA GLN A 80 15.31 2.28 -2.17
C GLN A 80 16.76 2.56 -2.55
#